data_AF-A0A2E2DCF9-F1
#
_entry.id   AF-A0A2E2DCF9-F1
#
_cell.length_a   1.000
_cell.length_b   1.000
_cell.length_c   1.000
_cell.angle_alpha   90.00
_cell.angle_beta   90.00
_cell.angle_gamma   90.00
#
_symmetry.space_group_name_H-M   'P 1'
#
loop_
_entity.id
_entity.type
_entity.pdbx_description
1 polymer ?
#
loop_
_entity_poly.entity_id
_entity_poly.type
_entity_poly.pdbx_seq_one_letter_code
_entity_poly.pdbx_strand_id
1 'polypeptide(L)'
;MAPLTANAATVHLDAKTNTSSNAVELNLKAGTYSISPFKDDTYTAWNAWGKVQGCGADGTGCSKGWVNNYSFTTPSGTTNIITSDTGRYATADLALLNALGATFTLLSDATVQFFINDSVYGDNIGGMSLNVSAVPIPAAAFLFAPALLGFMGLRRRAQKTVA
;
A
#
# COMPACT_ATOMS: atom_id res chain seq x y z
N MET A 1 -3.57 11.61 -27.18
CA MET A 1 -3.04 11.05 -25.92
C MET A 1 -3.81 11.71 -24.79
N ALA A 2 -4.74 10.99 -24.18
CA ALA A 2 -5.37 11.48 -22.95
C ALA A 2 -4.28 11.49 -21.85
N PRO A 3 -4.19 12.53 -21.01
CA PRO A 3 -3.30 12.49 -19.86
C PRO A 3 -3.71 11.30 -18.99
N LEU A 4 -2.74 10.46 -18.63
CA LEU A 4 -2.90 9.46 -17.57
C LEU A 4 -3.12 10.25 -16.27
N THR A 5 -4.36 10.60 -15.96
CA THR A 5 -4.71 11.15 -14.67
C THR A 5 -4.49 10.06 -13.63
N ALA A 6 -3.38 10.14 -12.90
CA ALA A 6 -3.17 9.34 -11.71
C ALA A 6 -4.26 9.72 -10.70
N ASN A 7 -5.33 8.93 -10.62
CA ASN A 7 -6.31 9.06 -9.56
C ASN A 7 -5.64 8.58 -8.27
N ALA A 8 -5.13 9.53 -7.49
CA ALA A 8 -4.69 9.30 -6.12
C ALA A 8 -5.88 9.53 -5.19
N ALA A 9 -6.15 8.58 -4.32
CA ALA A 9 -7.17 8.66 -3.28
C ALA A 9 -6.49 8.60 -1.91
N THR A 10 -6.97 9.43 -0.98
CA THR A 10 -6.54 9.41 0.41
C THR A 10 -7.49 8.56 1.24
N VAL A 11 -6.93 7.66 2.05
CA VAL A 11 -7.66 6.81 2.99
C VAL A 11 -7.16 7.12 4.40
N HIS A 12 -8.07 7.52 5.28
CA HIS A 12 -7.79 7.70 6.71
C HIS A 12 -8.38 6.55 7.50
N LEU A 13 -7.56 5.92 8.34
CA LEU A 13 -7.95 4.81 9.19
C LEU A 13 -7.82 5.23 10.65
N ASP A 14 -8.95 5.47 11.31
CA ASP A 14 -9.01 5.61 12.76
C ASP A 14 -8.78 4.25 13.42
N ALA A 15 -7.83 4.18 14.35
CA ALA A 15 -7.42 2.91 14.96
C ALA A 15 -8.47 2.31 15.91
N LYS A 16 -9.50 3.07 16.31
CA LYS A 16 -10.63 2.57 17.11
C LYS A 16 -11.79 2.11 16.23
N THR A 17 -12.08 2.85 15.15
CA THR A 17 -13.34 2.66 14.42
C THR A 17 -13.19 1.95 13.10
N ASN A 18 -12.05 2.05 12.40
CA ASN A 18 -11.88 1.43 11.08
C ASN A 18 -11.34 0.02 11.20
N THR A 19 -12.19 -0.90 11.64
CA THR A 19 -11.90 -2.33 11.79
C THR A 19 -12.25 -3.11 10.51
N SER A 20 -11.97 -4.42 10.47
CA SER A 20 -12.38 -5.28 9.35
C SER A 20 -13.90 -5.35 9.13
N SER A 21 -14.72 -5.01 10.14
CA SER A 21 -16.18 -4.93 10.03
C SER A 21 -16.71 -3.52 9.74
N ASN A 22 -15.83 -2.51 9.76
CA ASN A 22 -16.16 -1.11 9.47
C ASN A 22 -15.02 -0.47 8.65
N ALA A 23 -14.66 -1.15 7.57
CA ALA A 23 -13.55 -0.77 6.72
C ALA A 23 -13.87 0.49 5.90
N VAL A 24 -12.83 1.24 5.54
CA VAL A 24 -12.95 2.29 4.54
C VAL A 24 -12.92 1.66 3.16
N GLU A 25 -13.95 1.92 2.35
CA GLU A 25 -14.10 1.34 1.03
C GLU A 25 -13.67 2.30 -0.08
N LEU A 26 -12.92 1.78 -1.04
CA LEU A 26 -12.53 2.50 -2.24
C LEU A 26 -12.89 1.68 -3.48
N ASN A 27 -13.74 2.24 -4.34
CA ASN A 27 -14.09 1.63 -5.62
C ASN A 27 -13.00 1.95 -6.66
N LEU A 28 -12.27 0.92 -7.07
CA LEU A 28 -11.15 1.04 -7.99
C LEU A 28 -11.43 0.32 -9.29
N LYS A 29 -10.90 0.87 -10.38
CA LYS A 29 -10.91 0.21 -11.69
C LYS A 29 -9.84 -0.88 -11.74
N ALA A 30 -9.97 -1.83 -12.67
CA ALA A 30 -8.90 -2.78 -12.97
C ALA A 30 -7.56 -2.06 -13.20
N GLY A 31 -6.47 -2.57 -12.62
CA GLY A 31 -5.16 -1.92 -12.68
C GLY A 31 -4.27 -2.27 -11.50
N THR A 32 -3.02 -1.79 -11.55
CA THR A 32 -2.05 -1.89 -10.46
C THR A 32 -2.04 -0.61 -9.65
N TYR A 33 -2.03 -0.73 -8.33
CA TYR A 33 -2.06 0.38 -7.39
C TYR A 33 -0.94 0.24 -6.37
N SER A 34 -0.38 1.38 -5.96
CA SER A 34 0.54 1.50 -4.84
C SER A 34 -0.17 2.15 -3.66
N ILE A 35 0.15 1.69 -2.46
CA ILE A 35 -0.24 2.24 -1.17
C ILE A 35 1.01 2.82 -0.52
N SER A 36 0.94 4.05 -0.05
CA SER A 36 2.03 4.72 0.66
C SER A 36 1.50 5.39 1.93
N PRO A 37 1.94 4.93 3.12
CA PRO A 37 1.67 5.63 4.37
C PRO A 37 2.28 7.02 4.36
N PHE A 38 1.58 8.00 4.93
CA PHE A 38 2.07 9.36 5.08
C PHE A 38 1.51 10.03 6.34
N LYS A 39 2.06 11.20 6.68
CA LYS A 39 1.56 12.07 7.74
C LYS A 39 0.81 13.24 7.15
N ASP A 40 -0.33 13.55 7.74
CA ASP A 40 -1.05 14.80 7.56
C ASP A 40 -1.61 15.30 8.89
N ASP A 41 -2.52 16.27 8.83
CA ASP A 41 -3.17 16.86 10.00
C ASP A 41 -4.15 15.89 10.69
N THR A 42 -4.46 14.75 10.06
CA THR A 42 -5.41 13.76 10.61
C THR A 42 -4.66 12.69 11.39
N TYR A 43 -3.72 11.98 10.73
CA TYR A 43 -3.06 10.82 11.32
C TYR A 43 -1.58 10.73 10.95
N THR A 44 -0.82 10.03 11.78
CA THR A 44 0.62 9.77 11.58
C THR A 44 0.91 8.28 11.71
N ALA A 45 0.53 7.70 12.84
CA ALA A 45 0.60 6.29 13.17
C ALA A 45 -0.41 6.01 14.29
N TRP A 46 -0.53 4.74 14.72
CA TRP A 46 -1.44 4.36 15.80
C TRP A 46 -0.75 3.55 16.88
N ASN A 47 -1.39 3.40 18.03
CA ASN A 47 -0.88 2.64 19.16
C ASN A 47 -2.00 1.78 19.75
N ALA A 48 -1.79 0.46 19.73
CA ALA A 48 -2.76 -0.55 20.14
C ALA A 48 -3.04 -0.61 21.66
N TRP A 49 -2.29 0.15 22.47
CA TRP A 49 -2.33 0.07 23.94
C TRP A 49 -2.61 1.41 24.62
N GLY A 50 -2.72 2.49 23.84
CA GLY A 50 -2.85 3.85 24.37
C GLY A 50 -1.64 4.35 25.16
N LYS A 51 -0.50 3.63 25.14
CA LYS A 51 0.70 3.96 25.92
C LYS A 51 1.98 3.42 25.32
N VAL A 52 3.10 4.02 25.73
CA VAL A 52 4.45 3.65 25.34
C VAL A 52 5.18 3.07 26.56
N GLN A 53 5.86 1.93 26.39
CA GLN A 53 6.57 1.24 27.46
C GLN A 53 7.70 0.36 26.92
N GLY A 54 8.81 0.28 27.67
CA GLY A 54 9.86 -0.71 27.48
C GLY A 54 10.62 -0.59 26.16
N CYS A 55 10.84 0.63 25.68
CA CYS A 55 11.59 0.90 24.46
C CYS A 55 13.10 0.83 24.70
N GLY A 56 13.83 0.47 23.65
CA GLY A 56 15.28 0.66 23.57
C GLY A 56 15.67 2.13 23.59
N ALA A 57 16.97 2.40 23.76
CA ALA A 57 17.50 3.76 23.82
C ALA A 57 17.29 4.57 22.52
N ASP A 58 17.15 3.87 21.40
CA ASP A 58 16.84 4.42 20.07
C ASP A 58 15.33 4.62 19.84
N GLY A 59 14.49 4.30 20.82
CA GLY A 59 13.04 4.39 20.73
C GLY A 59 12.39 3.25 19.95
N THR A 60 13.12 2.18 19.61
CA THR A 60 12.58 0.99 18.94
C THR A 60 12.37 -0.16 19.92
N GLY A 61 11.79 -1.27 19.46
CA GLY A 61 11.67 -2.50 20.24
C GLY A 61 10.80 -2.36 21.50
N CYS A 62 9.87 -1.41 21.51
CA CYS A 62 9.01 -1.17 22.67
C CYS A 62 8.14 -2.39 23.00
N SER A 63 7.91 -2.68 24.27
CA SER A 63 6.92 -3.70 24.65
C SER A 63 5.48 -3.22 24.42
N LYS A 64 5.25 -1.91 24.50
CA LYS A 64 4.03 -1.23 24.05
C LYS A 64 4.43 0.07 23.39
N GLY A 65 3.86 0.40 22.24
CA GLY A 65 4.27 1.60 21.52
C GLY A 65 3.44 1.84 20.28
N TRP A 66 3.87 2.83 19.52
CA TRP A 66 3.31 3.15 18.21
C TRP A 66 3.68 2.07 17.21
N VAL A 67 2.76 1.77 16.31
CA VAL A 67 2.87 0.78 15.23
C VAL A 67 2.43 1.44 13.92
N ASN A 68 2.82 0.84 12.80
CA ASN A 68 2.59 1.36 11.46
C ASN A 68 1.79 0.38 10.57
N ASN A 69 1.14 -0.58 11.21
CA ASN A 69 0.46 -1.66 10.52
C ASN A 69 -0.86 -1.18 9.92
N TYR A 70 -1.23 -1.71 8.76
CA TYR A 70 -2.56 -1.55 8.17
C TYR A 70 -2.89 -2.78 7.34
N SER A 71 -4.16 -2.96 7.03
CA SER A 71 -4.63 -4.10 6.26
C SER A 71 -5.53 -3.63 5.12
N PHE A 72 -5.56 -4.43 4.05
CA PHE A 72 -6.50 -4.22 2.98
C PHE A 72 -7.01 -5.55 2.41
N THR A 73 -8.25 -5.55 1.95
CA THR A 73 -8.88 -6.70 1.28
C THR A 73 -9.17 -6.36 -0.17
N THR A 74 -8.70 -7.22 -1.05
CA THR A 74 -9.04 -7.23 -2.49
C THR A 74 -9.88 -8.47 -2.79
N PRO A 75 -10.42 -8.63 -4.02
CA PRO A 75 -11.04 -9.90 -4.42
C PRO A 75 -10.12 -11.12 -4.30
N SER A 76 -8.80 -10.91 -4.32
CA SER A 76 -7.79 -11.96 -4.14
C SER A 76 -7.57 -12.35 -2.67
N GLY A 77 -8.16 -11.62 -1.73
CA GLY A 77 -8.06 -11.86 -0.29
C GLY A 77 -7.48 -10.68 0.51
N THR A 78 -7.32 -10.91 1.81
CA THR A 78 -6.79 -9.94 2.77
C THR A 78 -5.27 -9.98 2.84
N THR A 79 -4.66 -8.80 2.83
CA THR A 79 -3.23 -8.61 3.10
C THR A 79 -3.07 -7.75 4.35
N ASN A 80 -2.19 -8.19 5.27
CA ASN A 80 -1.78 -7.42 6.43
C ASN A 80 -0.37 -6.89 6.19
N ILE A 81 -0.21 -5.57 6.25
CA ILE A 81 1.10 -4.92 6.16
C ILE A 81 1.59 -4.73 7.59
N ILE A 82 2.56 -5.57 7.97
CA ILE A 82 3.16 -5.60 9.30
C ILE A 82 4.67 -5.64 9.11
N THR A 83 5.38 -4.76 9.81
CA THR A 83 6.86 -4.71 9.79
C THR A 83 7.47 -5.80 10.67
N SER A 84 6.94 -5.97 11.90
CA SER A 84 7.09 -7.15 12.77
C SER A 84 6.32 -6.91 14.08
N ASP A 85 6.10 -7.95 14.91
CA ASP A 85 5.51 -7.78 16.25
C ASP A 85 6.39 -6.96 17.21
N THR A 86 7.69 -6.88 16.92
CA THR A 86 8.69 -6.09 17.66
C THR A 86 8.91 -4.69 17.09
N GLY A 87 8.30 -4.37 15.93
CA GLY A 87 8.32 -3.07 15.27
C GLY A 87 7.44 -2.03 15.97
N ARG A 88 7.60 -1.88 17.28
CA ARG A 88 6.89 -0.91 18.11
C ARG A 88 7.84 0.22 18.48
N TYR A 89 7.34 1.45 18.43
CA TYR A 89 8.15 2.65 18.49
C TYR A 89 7.70 3.60 19.59
N ALA A 90 8.64 4.39 20.09
CA ALA A 90 8.39 5.34 21.17
C ALA A 90 7.51 6.53 20.73
N THR A 91 7.51 6.86 19.44
CA THR A 91 6.75 7.98 18.87
C THR A 91 6.03 7.58 17.58
N ALA A 92 4.95 8.30 17.25
CA ALA A 92 4.21 8.11 16.01
C ALA A 92 5.08 8.39 14.78
N ASP A 93 5.90 9.43 14.82
CA ASP A 93 6.78 9.80 13.70
C ASP A 93 7.83 8.73 13.43
N LEU A 94 8.41 8.11 14.47
CA LEU A 94 9.35 7.01 14.29
C LEU A 94 8.65 5.76 13.73
N ALA A 95 7.41 5.49 14.12
CA ALA A 95 6.62 4.43 13.52
C ALA A 95 6.37 4.68 12.02
N LEU A 96 5.98 5.90 11.65
CA LEU A 96 5.77 6.25 10.24
C LEU A 96 7.06 6.16 9.42
N LEU A 97 8.20 6.59 9.95
CA LEU A 97 9.50 6.52 9.26
C LEU A 97 9.85 5.07 8.85
N ASN A 98 9.36 4.10 9.61
CA ASN A 98 9.58 2.68 9.36
C ASN A 98 8.39 2.00 8.65
N ALA A 99 7.37 2.75 8.24
CA ALA A 99 6.17 2.19 7.62
C ALA A 99 6.46 1.63 6.23
N LEU A 100 5.80 0.53 5.88
CA LEU A 100 5.92 -0.08 4.56
C LEU A 100 4.74 0.30 3.67
N GLY A 101 5.06 0.66 2.43
CA GLY A 101 4.08 0.68 1.35
C GLY A 101 3.72 -0.72 0.87
N ALA A 102 2.72 -0.80 0.01
CA ALA A 102 2.31 -2.05 -0.62
C ALA A 102 1.89 -1.81 -2.07
N THR A 103 1.89 -2.86 -2.88
CA THR A 103 1.38 -2.82 -4.26
C THR A 103 0.43 -3.98 -4.45
N PHE A 104 -0.69 -3.75 -5.15
CA PHE A 104 -1.62 -4.79 -5.53
C PHE A 104 -2.15 -4.56 -6.94
N THR A 105 -2.69 -5.62 -7.55
CA THR A 105 -3.30 -5.57 -8.88
C THR A 105 -4.73 -6.09 -8.82
N LEU A 106 -5.64 -5.35 -9.43
CA LEU A 106 -7.02 -5.73 -9.65
C LEU A 106 -7.19 -6.18 -11.11
N LEU A 107 -7.70 -7.40 -11.30
CA LEU A 107 -7.97 -7.95 -12.64
C LEU A 107 -9.29 -7.44 -13.25
N SER A 108 -10.18 -6.92 -12.40
CA SER A 108 -11.45 -6.29 -12.76
C SER A 108 -11.71 -5.12 -11.82
N ASP A 109 -12.69 -4.28 -12.16
CA ASP A 109 -13.21 -3.28 -11.22
C ASP A 109 -13.64 -3.96 -9.92
N ALA A 110 -13.27 -3.36 -8.78
CA ALA A 110 -13.55 -3.93 -7.47
C ALA A 110 -13.55 -2.87 -6.37
N THR A 111 -14.27 -3.18 -5.29
CA THR A 111 -14.17 -2.45 -4.02
C THR A 111 -13.00 -3.01 -3.23
N VAL A 112 -12.09 -2.14 -2.80
CA VAL A 112 -10.99 -2.46 -1.89
C VAL A 112 -11.32 -1.91 -0.52
N GLN A 113 -11.20 -2.75 0.50
CA GLN A 113 -11.48 -2.38 1.89
C GLN A 113 -10.17 -2.16 2.63
N PHE A 114 -10.04 -1.05 3.36
CA PHE A 114 -8.87 -0.70 4.17
C PHE A 114 -9.25 -0.60 5.64
N PHE A 115 -8.41 -1.15 6.53
CA PHE A 115 -8.72 -1.21 7.95
C PHE A 115 -7.48 -1.42 8.82
N ILE A 116 -7.64 -1.17 10.11
CA ILE A 116 -6.71 -1.58 11.16
C ILE A 116 -7.14 -2.95 11.69
N ASN A 117 -6.18 -3.87 11.77
CA ASN A 117 -6.41 -5.21 12.32
C ASN A 117 -5.83 -5.29 13.73
N ASP A 118 -6.73 -5.34 14.72
CA ASP A 118 -6.41 -5.52 16.12
C ASP A 118 -7.46 -6.41 16.80
N SER A 119 -7.18 -6.83 18.03
CA SER A 119 -8.05 -7.64 18.88
C SER A 119 -8.83 -6.80 19.90
N VAL A 120 -8.28 -5.65 20.32
CA VAL A 120 -8.90 -4.75 21.29
C VAL A 120 -8.83 -3.33 20.74
N TYR A 121 -9.94 -2.80 20.23
CA TYR A 121 -9.94 -1.48 19.59
C TYR A 121 -10.18 -0.31 20.55
N GLY A 122 -10.73 -0.59 21.74
CA GLY A 122 -11.18 0.46 22.67
C GLY A 122 -10.05 1.30 23.28
N ASP A 123 -8.87 0.70 23.45
CA ASP A 123 -7.66 1.32 23.99
C ASP A 123 -6.71 1.86 22.90
N ASN A 124 -7.08 1.72 21.62
CA ASN A 124 -6.28 2.24 20.53
C ASN A 124 -6.26 3.77 20.53
N ILE A 125 -5.18 4.37 20.07
CA ILE A 125 -5.12 5.82 19.81
C ILE A 125 -4.46 6.09 18.46
N GLY A 126 -4.79 7.23 17.85
CA GLY A 126 -4.25 7.63 16.55
C GLY A 126 -4.89 6.90 15.38
N GLY A 127 -4.13 6.77 14.29
CA GLY A 127 -4.62 6.20 13.04
C GLY A 127 -3.54 6.17 11.95
N MET A 128 -3.91 5.78 10.74
CA MET A 128 -3.04 5.79 9.56
C MET A 128 -3.64 6.63 8.44
N SER A 129 -2.82 7.46 7.78
CA SER A 129 -3.17 8.09 6.51
C SER A 129 -2.43 7.36 5.38
N LEU A 130 -3.18 6.91 4.37
CA LEU A 130 -2.67 6.13 3.23
C LEU A 130 -3.00 6.84 1.93
N ASN A 131 -1.98 7.03 1.09
CA ASN A 131 -2.17 7.44 -0.30
C ASN A 131 -2.27 6.20 -1.18
N VAL A 132 -3.36 6.08 -1.94
CA VAL A 132 -3.60 4.99 -2.88
C VAL A 132 -3.61 5.55 -4.29
N SER A 133 -2.65 5.15 -5.12
CA SER A 133 -2.49 5.70 -6.47
C SER A 133 -2.29 4.61 -7.50
N ALA A 134 -2.92 4.76 -8.68
CA ALA A 134 -2.65 3.89 -9.81
C ALA A 134 -1.17 4.00 -10.23
N VAL A 135 -0.51 2.85 -10.41
CA VAL A 135 0.86 2.78 -10.92
C VAL A 135 0.79 2.86 -12.46
N PRO A 136 1.35 3.90 -13.09
CA PRO A 136 1.34 4.00 -14.54
C PRO A 136 2.05 2.80 -15.17
N ILE A 137 1.43 2.20 -16.19
CA ILE A 137 2.08 1.15 -16.96
C ILE A 137 3.37 1.74 -17.56
N PRO A 138 4.55 1.16 -17.29
CA PRO A 138 5.80 1.72 -17.79
C PRO A 138 5.75 1.90 -19.30
N ALA A 139 6.24 3.03 -19.81
CA ALA A 139 6.31 3.29 -21.25
C ALA A 139 7.06 2.18 -22.01
N ALA A 140 7.97 1.47 -21.33
CA ALA A 140 8.64 0.28 -21.85
C ALA A 140 7.67 -0.82 -22.33
N ALA A 141 6.51 -1.00 -21.68
CA ALA A 141 5.47 -1.92 -22.14
C ALA A 141 5.04 -1.62 -23.60
N PHE A 142 4.96 -0.34 -23.95
CA PHE A 142 4.64 0.09 -25.31
C PHE A 142 5.82 -0.01 -26.29
N LEU A 143 7.07 -0.05 -25.80
CA LEU A 143 8.25 -0.25 -26.64
C LEU A 143 8.43 -1.71 -27.08
N PHE A 144 7.84 -2.67 -26.35
CA PHE A 144 7.88 -4.08 -26.76
C PHE A 144 7.06 -4.36 -28.02
N ALA A 145 5.95 -3.65 -28.27
CA ALA A 145 5.15 -3.85 -29.47
C ALA A 145 5.91 -3.55 -30.79
N PRO A 146 6.51 -2.36 -30.99
CA PRO A 146 7.32 -2.09 -32.18
C PRO A 146 8.62 -2.90 -32.22
N ALA A 147 9.24 -3.20 -31.06
CA ALA A 147 10.43 -4.04 -31.02
C ALA A 147 10.13 -5.47 -31.50
N LEU A 148 9.05 -6.10 -31.02
CA LEU A 148 8.60 -7.42 -31.46
C LEU A 148 8.27 -7.42 -32.96
N LEU A 149 7.57 -6.39 -33.46
CA LEU A 149 7.30 -6.23 -34.88
C LEU A 149 8.59 -6.07 -35.70
N GLY A 150 9.57 -5.31 -35.20
CA GLY A 150 10.89 -5.15 -35.79
C GLY A 150 11.65 -6.48 -35.89
N PHE A 151 11.71 -7.25 -34.80
CA PHE A 151 12.35 -8.57 -34.76
C PHE A 151 11.66 -9.60 -35.68
N MET A 152 10.33 -9.59 -35.78
CA MET A 152 9.61 -10.43 -36.76
C MET A 152 9.90 -10.02 -38.21
N GLY A 153 10.10 -8.73 -38.47
CA GLY A 153 10.53 -8.21 -39.78
C GLY A 153 11.94 -8.65 -40.18
N LEU A 154 12.88 -8.65 -39.24
CA LEU A 154 14.25 -9.16 -39.43
C LEU A 154 14.28 -10.66 -39.75
N ARG A 155 13.45 -11.47 -39.06
CA ARG A 155 13.33 -12.91 -39.33
C ARG A 155 12.86 -13.22 -40.77
N ARG A 156 11.95 -12.41 -41.32
CA ARG A 156 11.49 -12.57 -42.72
C ARG A 156 12.58 -12.25 -43.75
N ARG A 157 13.53 -11.36 -43.42
CA ARG A 157 14.66 -11.04 -44.32
C ARG A 157 15.74 -12.11 -44.28
N ALA A 158 16.04 -12.66 -43.10
CA ALA A 158 17.04 -13.72 -42.96
C ALA A 158 16.71 -14.98 -43.80
N GLN A 159 15.42 -15.34 -43.93
CA GLN A 159 15.00 -16.47 -44.78
C GLN A 159 15.05 -16.18 -46.29
N LYS A 160 15.14 -14.90 -46.70
CA LYS A 160 15.25 -14.51 -48.12
C LYS A 160 16.69 -14.35 -48.61
N THR A 161 17.68 -14.36 -47.70
CA THR A 161 19.11 -14.22 -48.02
C THR A 161 19.84 -15.58 -48.07
N VAL A 162 19.16 -16.69 -47.79
CA VAL A 162 19.65 -18.05 -48.08
C VAL A 162 19.09 -18.47 -49.44
N ALA A 163 19.78 -18.05 -50.51
CA ALA A 163 19.64 -18.52 -51.89
C ALA A 163 21.00 -18.38 -52.57
#